data_AF-A0A0S8I4Q1-F1
#
_entry.id   AF-A0A0S8I4Q1-F1
#
_cell.length_a   1.000
_cell.length_b   1.000
_cell.length_c   1.000
_cell.angle_alpha   90.00
_cell.angle_beta   90.00
_cell.angle_gamma   90.00
#
_symmetry.space_group_name_H-M   'P 1'
#
loop_
_entity.id
_entity.type
_entity.pdbx_description
1 polymer ?
#
loop_
_entity_poly.entity_id
_entity_poly.type
_entity_poly.pdbx_seq_one_letter_code
_entity_poly.pdbx_strand_id
1 'polypeptide(L)'
;MTPTRRPNVSWTYSLDPKELAEEGRWIDVNVTRQEVTAYVGATSVRQFVVSTGTRAHPTVIGQFRIYAKYSAAPMSGPGYYLPGVPFIMYFYKGYSLHGTYWHDNFGTPMSHGCVNMRTPEAEWLYDFASLGTLVNVHP
;
A
#
# COMPACT_ATOMS: atom_id res chain seq x y z
N MET A 1 -18.96 1.89 10.27
CA MET A 1 -18.49 2.77 9.17
C MET A 1 -19.05 2.22 7.88
N THR A 2 -19.81 3.02 7.14
CA THR A 2 -20.42 2.59 5.88
C THR A 2 -19.33 2.42 4.81
N PRO A 3 -19.24 1.27 4.11
CA PRO A 3 -18.31 1.12 3.00
C PRO A 3 -18.60 2.20 1.95
N THR A 4 -17.61 3.03 1.64
CA THR A 4 -17.67 3.98 0.55
C THR A 4 -17.86 3.25 -0.79
N ARG A 5 -18.49 3.92 -1.76
CA ARG A 5 -18.62 3.48 -3.16
C ARG A 5 -17.27 2.96 -3.64
N ARG A 6 -17.22 1.75 -4.21
CA ARG A 6 -15.97 1.11 -4.68
C ARG A 6 -15.12 2.15 -5.43
N PRO A 7 -13.85 2.36 -5.06
CA PRO A 7 -13.03 3.41 -5.65
C PRO A 7 -12.85 3.19 -7.16
N ASN A 8 -12.74 4.28 -7.91
CA ASN A 8 -12.33 4.24 -9.31
C ASN A 8 -10.97 3.54 -9.40
N VAL A 9 -10.92 2.46 -10.17
CA VAL A 9 -9.68 1.73 -10.48
C VAL A 9 -9.25 2.13 -11.89
N SER A 10 -7.98 2.50 -12.04
CA SER A 10 -7.35 2.57 -13.36
C SER A 10 -6.27 1.49 -13.45
N TRP A 11 -6.24 0.78 -14.57
CA TRP A 11 -5.18 -0.21 -14.85
C TRP A 11 -3.95 0.43 -15.50
N THR A 12 -3.92 1.76 -15.57
CA THR A 12 -2.73 2.54 -15.91
C THR A 12 -2.05 3.04 -14.64
N TYR A 13 -0.75 3.26 -14.73
CA TYR A 13 0.07 3.92 -13.71
C TYR A 13 0.85 5.07 -14.37
N SER A 14 1.36 5.99 -13.55
CA SER A 14 2.28 7.04 -14.00
C SER A 14 3.66 6.80 -13.41
N LEU A 15 4.70 7.13 -14.19
CA LEU A 15 6.09 7.15 -13.74
C LEU A 15 6.60 8.59 -13.53
N ASP A 16 5.81 9.59 -13.91
CA ASP A 16 6.15 11.00 -13.71
C ASP A 16 5.31 11.57 -12.56
N PRO A 17 5.90 11.82 -11.38
CA PRO A 17 5.22 12.45 -10.25
C PRO A 17 4.48 13.76 -10.60
N LYS A 18 4.89 14.46 -11.67
CA LYS A 18 4.22 15.69 -12.11
C LYS A 18 2.81 15.45 -12.65
N GLU A 19 2.57 14.29 -13.27
CA GLU A 19 1.22 13.92 -13.75
C GLU A 19 0.25 13.70 -12.59
N LEU A 20 0.76 13.42 -11.38
CA LEU A 20 0.00 13.16 -10.17
C LEU A 20 0.05 14.32 -9.16
N ALA A 21 0.62 15.46 -9.55
CA ALA A 21 0.82 16.59 -8.64
C ALA A 21 -0.50 17.15 -8.07
N GLU A 22 -1.58 17.10 -8.86
CA GLU A 22 -2.90 17.60 -8.46
C GLU A 22 -3.63 16.69 -7.45
N GLU A 23 -3.12 15.48 -7.15
CA GLU A 23 -3.69 14.60 -6.13
C GLU A 23 -3.44 15.11 -4.70
N GLY A 24 -2.56 16.10 -4.52
CA GLY A 24 -2.13 16.55 -3.21
C GLY A 24 -1.29 15.48 -2.53
N ARG A 25 -1.88 14.65 -1.66
CA ARG A 25 -1.16 13.52 -1.01
C ARG A 25 -1.44 12.22 -1.73
N TRP A 26 -0.39 11.54 -2.18
CA TRP A 26 -0.49 10.23 -2.83
C TRP A 26 0.69 9.32 -2.48
N ILE A 27 0.53 8.05 -2.81
CA ILE A 27 1.46 6.98 -2.50
C ILE A 27 1.90 6.33 -3.79
N ASP A 28 3.20 6.20 -3.96
CA ASP A 28 3.84 5.43 -5.02
C ASP A 28 4.32 4.08 -4.47
N VAL A 29 4.11 3.01 -5.22
CA VAL A 29 4.56 1.65 -4.88
C VAL A 29 5.32 1.09 -6.07
N ASN A 30 6.64 0.99 -5.91
CA ASN A 30 7.52 0.39 -6.91
C ASN A 30 7.78 -1.08 -6.56
N VAL A 31 7.21 -2.00 -7.35
CA VAL A 31 7.30 -3.44 -7.07
C VAL A 31 8.62 -4.06 -7.53
N THR A 32 9.40 -3.45 -8.41
CA THR A 32 10.73 -3.98 -8.76
C THR A 32 11.77 -3.60 -7.72
N ARG A 33 11.73 -2.35 -7.26
CA ARG A 33 12.64 -1.79 -6.26
C ARG A 33 12.25 -2.14 -4.83
N GLN A 34 11.03 -2.63 -4.62
CA GLN A 34 10.48 -2.94 -3.30
C GLN A 34 10.47 -1.70 -2.40
N GLU A 35 9.93 -0.61 -2.95
CA GLU A 35 9.89 0.70 -2.30
C GLU A 35 8.45 1.26 -2.27
N VAL A 36 8.13 1.97 -1.19
CA VAL A 36 6.95 2.85 -1.12
C VAL A 36 7.43 4.28 -0.91
N THR A 37 6.90 5.20 -1.70
CA THR A 37 7.23 6.64 -1.57
C THR A 37 5.94 7.43 -1.33
N ALA A 38 5.92 8.24 -0.29
CA ALA A 38 4.85 9.19 -0.01
C ALA A 38 5.17 10.53 -0.69
N TYR A 39 4.18 11.11 -1.37
CA TYR A 39 4.31 12.36 -2.13
C TYR A 39 3.32 13.42 -1.68
N VAL A 40 3.77 14.68 -1.66
CA VAL A 40 2.92 15.88 -1.62
C VAL A 40 3.15 16.64 -2.93
N GLY A 41 2.12 16.70 -3.78
CA GLY A 41 2.26 17.14 -5.16
C GLY A 41 3.27 16.25 -5.90
N ALA A 42 4.25 16.86 -6.57
CA ALA A 42 5.34 16.13 -7.22
C ALA A 42 6.55 15.88 -6.30
N THR A 43 6.50 16.31 -5.03
CA THR A 43 7.63 16.24 -4.11
C THR A 43 7.53 15.00 -3.22
N SER A 44 8.56 14.15 -3.24
CA SER A 44 8.67 13.03 -2.31
C SER A 44 8.95 13.56 -0.89
N VAL A 45 8.17 13.09 0.08
CA VAL A 45 8.31 13.50 1.48
C VAL A 45 8.86 12.39 2.37
N ARG A 46 8.68 11.12 1.97
CA ARG A 46 9.25 9.96 2.67
C ARG A 46 9.32 8.74 1.77
N GLN A 47 10.31 7.89 1.98
CA GLN A 47 10.48 6.62 1.27
C GLN A 47 10.72 5.49 2.27
N PHE A 48 10.23 4.30 1.95
CA PHE A 48 10.29 3.10 2.78
C PHE A 48 10.71 1.89 1.95
N VAL A 49 11.51 1.02 2.54
CA VAL A 49 11.79 -0.31 1.98
C VAL A 49 10.67 -1.26 2.41
N VAL A 50 10.05 -1.97 1.46
CA VAL A 50 8.87 -2.80 1.69
C VAL A 50 9.07 -4.22 1.17
N SER A 51 8.08 -5.10 1.40
CA SER A 51 7.97 -6.38 0.70
C SER A 51 6.61 -6.49 0.04
N THR A 52 6.57 -6.54 -1.29
CA THR A 52 5.33 -6.70 -2.04
C THR A 52 5.02 -8.18 -2.31
N GLY A 53 4.01 -8.45 -3.13
CA GLY A 53 3.56 -9.78 -3.51
C GLY A 53 4.61 -10.57 -4.28
N THR A 54 4.74 -11.84 -3.94
CA THR A 54 5.63 -12.78 -4.65
C THR A 54 5.19 -12.99 -6.11
N ARG A 55 6.03 -13.63 -6.93
CA ARG A 55 5.66 -13.99 -8.32
C ARG A 55 4.39 -14.84 -8.41
N ALA A 56 4.13 -15.71 -7.43
CA ALA A 56 2.92 -16.53 -7.38
C ALA A 56 1.69 -15.73 -6.94
N HIS A 57 1.89 -14.64 -6.21
CA HIS A 57 0.84 -13.79 -5.65
C HIS A 57 1.19 -12.31 -5.83
N PRO A 58 1.24 -11.82 -7.08
CA PRO A 58 1.77 -10.49 -7.38
C PRO A 58 0.87 -9.39 -6.79
N THR A 59 1.50 -8.30 -6.36
CA THR A 59 0.77 -7.06 -6.08
C THR A 59 0.21 -6.50 -7.38
N VAL A 60 -1.04 -6.05 -7.35
CA VAL A 60 -1.72 -5.49 -8.53
C VAL A 60 -1.08 -4.19 -8.98
N ILE A 61 -0.89 -4.03 -10.29
CA ILE A 61 -0.35 -2.82 -10.93
C ILE A 61 -1.51 -1.94 -11.40
N GLY A 62 -1.34 -0.63 -11.27
CA GLY A 62 -2.33 0.39 -11.65
C GLY A 62 -2.51 1.45 -10.57
N GLN A 63 -3.51 2.30 -10.77
CA GLN A 63 -3.90 3.34 -9.83
C GLN A 63 -5.18 2.96 -9.10
N PHE A 64 -5.08 3.00 -7.78
CA PHE A 64 -6.12 2.63 -6.85
C PHE A 64 -6.31 3.72 -5.80
N ARG A 65 -7.35 3.62 -4.97
CA ARG A 65 -7.53 4.55 -3.86
C ARG A 65 -7.81 3.82 -2.56
N ILE A 66 -7.22 4.31 -1.48
CA ILE A 66 -7.48 3.78 -0.14
C ILE A 66 -8.98 3.90 0.14
N TYR A 67 -9.66 2.78 0.35
CA TYR A 67 -11.10 2.74 0.58
C TYR A 67 -11.47 2.31 2.00
N ALA A 68 -10.54 1.70 2.74
CA ALA A 68 -10.74 1.36 4.14
C ALA A 68 -9.41 1.43 4.91
N LYS A 69 -9.50 1.83 6.18
CA LYS A 69 -8.37 1.93 7.09
C LYS A 69 -8.72 1.30 8.43
N TYR A 70 -7.81 0.51 8.99
CA TYR A 70 -7.96 -0.09 10.33
C TYR A 70 -6.64 0.07 11.10
N SER A 71 -6.71 0.57 12.33
CA SER A 71 -5.52 0.67 13.20
C SER A 71 -4.97 -0.71 13.56
N ALA A 72 -5.85 -1.69 13.76
CA ALA A 72 -5.50 -3.10 13.84
C ALA A 72 -6.70 -3.98 13.45
N ALA A 73 -6.48 -5.06 12.72
CA ALA A 73 -7.48 -6.11 12.48
C ALA A 73 -6.80 -7.46 12.21
N PRO A 74 -7.47 -8.60 12.47
CA PRO A 74 -6.93 -9.90 12.07
C PRO A 74 -6.91 -10.02 10.54
N MET A 75 -5.88 -10.69 10.00
CA MET A 75 -5.82 -11.12 8.60
C MET A 75 -5.66 -12.63 8.51
N SER A 76 -6.36 -13.24 7.56
CA SER A 76 -6.34 -14.69 7.37
C SER A 76 -6.43 -15.06 5.90
N GLY A 77 -5.77 -16.15 5.53
CA GLY A 77 -5.84 -16.74 4.20
C GLY A 77 -5.53 -18.24 4.26
N PRO A 78 -5.51 -18.93 3.11
CA PRO A 78 -5.12 -20.34 3.06
C PRO A 78 -3.75 -20.54 3.70
N GLY A 79 -3.70 -21.26 4.82
CA GLY A 79 -2.45 -21.58 5.53
C GLY A 79 -1.94 -20.51 6.52
N TYR A 80 -2.67 -19.42 6.78
CA TYR A 80 -2.26 -18.47 7.83
C TYR A 80 -3.41 -17.74 8.53
N TYR A 81 -3.15 -17.36 9.79
CA TYR A 81 -3.96 -16.47 10.60
C TYR A 81 -3.03 -15.54 11.40
N LEU A 82 -3.18 -14.24 11.20
CA LEU A 82 -2.33 -13.21 11.78
C LEU A 82 -3.22 -12.28 12.63
N PRO A 83 -3.20 -12.41 13.96
CA PRO A 83 -3.99 -11.54 14.83
C PRO A 83 -3.41 -10.13 14.87
N GLY A 84 -4.28 -9.11 14.84
CA GLY A 84 -3.89 -7.74 15.14
C GLY A 84 -2.87 -7.13 14.17
N VAL A 85 -2.99 -7.39 12.86
CA VAL A 85 -2.15 -6.74 11.85
C VAL A 85 -2.39 -5.22 11.93
N PRO A 86 -1.33 -4.41 12.17
CA PRO A 86 -1.49 -2.99 12.45
C PRO A 86 -1.50 -2.13 11.18
N PHE A 87 -2.13 -0.95 11.28
CA PHE A 87 -2.08 0.14 10.29
C PHE A 87 -2.48 -0.26 8.86
N ILE A 88 -3.57 -1.01 8.75
CA ILE A 88 -4.04 -1.55 7.48
C ILE A 88 -4.70 -0.46 6.64
N MET A 89 -4.27 -0.33 5.39
CA MET A 89 -4.81 0.58 4.38
C MET A 89 -5.18 -0.20 3.12
N TYR A 90 -6.45 -0.57 2.98
CA TYR A 90 -6.94 -1.30 1.81
C TYR A 90 -7.13 -0.37 0.60
N PHE A 91 -6.56 -0.74 -0.54
CA PHE A 91 -6.65 0.05 -1.78
C PHE A 91 -7.31 -0.70 -2.95
N TYR A 92 -7.32 -2.03 -2.95
CA TYR A 92 -8.01 -2.82 -3.99
C TYR A 92 -8.40 -4.21 -3.49
N LYS A 93 -9.70 -4.55 -3.43
CA LYS A 93 -10.16 -5.86 -2.89
C LYS A 93 -9.41 -6.17 -1.57
N GLY A 94 -8.81 -7.36 -1.40
CA GLY A 94 -8.02 -7.69 -0.21
C GLY A 94 -6.61 -7.08 -0.15
N TYR A 95 -6.17 -6.34 -1.17
CA TYR A 95 -4.83 -5.74 -1.23
C TYR A 95 -4.75 -4.50 -0.36
N SER A 96 -3.70 -4.45 0.46
CA SER A 96 -3.48 -3.37 1.42
C SER A 96 -1.99 -3.10 1.63
N LEU A 97 -1.68 -1.90 2.12
CA LEU A 97 -0.42 -1.61 2.81
C LEU A 97 -0.67 -1.81 4.31
N HIS A 98 0.26 -2.43 5.04
CA HIS A 98 0.12 -2.63 6.48
C HIS A 98 1.47 -2.89 7.18
N GLY A 99 1.49 -2.73 8.50
CA GLY A 99 2.62 -3.13 9.31
C GLY A 99 2.76 -4.65 9.37
N THR A 100 3.99 -5.15 9.38
CA THR A 100 4.30 -6.59 9.32
C THR A 100 5.28 -6.93 10.44
N TYR A 101 4.83 -7.75 11.39
CA TYR A 101 5.62 -8.16 12.56
C TYR A 101 6.20 -9.58 12.44
N TRP A 102 5.78 -10.36 11.44
CA TRP A 102 6.15 -11.78 11.31
C TRP A 102 7.37 -12.04 10.42
N HIS A 103 7.94 -11.01 9.79
CA HIS A 103 9.22 -11.10 9.08
C HIS A 103 9.92 -9.75 8.97
N ASP A 104 11.23 -9.79 8.73
CA ASP A 104 12.09 -8.60 8.52
C ASP A 104 12.75 -8.55 7.13
N ASN A 105 12.37 -9.43 6.20
CA ASN A 105 12.93 -9.56 4.84
C ASN A 105 12.51 -8.43 3.87
N PHE A 106 12.47 -7.19 4.35
CA PHE A 106 12.14 -6.01 3.55
C PHE A 106 13.15 -5.80 2.42
N GLY A 107 12.67 -5.39 1.25
CA GLY A 107 13.47 -5.29 0.02
C GLY A 107 13.38 -6.53 -0.87
N THR A 108 12.61 -7.54 -0.46
CA THR A 108 12.34 -8.76 -1.25
C THR A 108 10.84 -9.08 -1.24
N PRO A 109 10.23 -9.52 -2.36
CA PRO A 109 8.83 -9.93 -2.38
C PRO A 109 8.56 -11.10 -1.43
N MET A 110 7.56 -10.97 -0.55
CA MET A 110 7.27 -11.94 0.52
C MET A 110 5.77 -12.18 0.74
N SER A 111 4.89 -11.33 0.20
CA SER A 111 3.48 -11.34 0.57
C SER A 111 2.60 -12.12 -0.43
N HIS A 112 1.32 -12.25 -0.08
CA HIS A 112 0.26 -12.75 -0.97
C HIS A 112 -0.44 -11.60 -1.73
N GLY A 113 0.28 -10.51 -2.00
CA GLY A 113 -0.20 -9.36 -2.77
C GLY A 113 -0.19 -8.05 -1.99
N CYS A 114 -0.28 -8.08 -0.65
CA CYS A 114 -0.16 -6.89 0.20
C CYS A 114 1.23 -6.26 0.12
N VAL A 115 1.34 -5.02 0.58
CA VAL A 115 2.60 -4.30 0.73
C VAL A 115 2.96 -4.31 2.21
N ASN A 116 3.93 -5.16 2.57
CA ASN A 116 4.39 -5.35 3.93
C ASN A 116 5.40 -4.23 4.27
N MET A 117 5.13 -3.50 5.34
CA MET A 117 5.97 -2.41 5.84
C MET A 117 6.45 -2.68 7.26
N ARG A 118 7.56 -2.05 7.68
CA ARG A 118 7.93 -2.01 9.09
C ARG A 118 6.83 -1.30 9.86
N THR A 119 6.43 -1.82 11.03
CA THR A 119 5.27 -1.29 11.77
C THR A 119 5.33 0.22 12.04
N PRO A 120 6.47 0.82 12.47
CA PRO A 120 6.55 2.27 12.67
C PRO A 120 6.42 3.09 11.38
N GLU A 121 6.85 2.53 10.24
CA GLU A 121 6.72 3.18 8.93
C GLU A 121 5.28 3.09 8.42
N ALA A 122 4.62 1.96 8.66
CA ALA A 122 3.20 1.77 8.38
C ALA A 122 2.33 2.74 9.19
N GLU A 123 2.66 2.96 10.47
CA GLU A 123 1.99 3.95 11.33
C GLU A 123 2.08 5.34 10.72
N TRP A 124 3.30 5.78 10.37
CA TRP A 124 3.49 7.09 9.76
C TRP A 124 2.71 7.23 8.45
N LEU A 125 2.73 6.21 7.59
CA LEU A 125 2.01 6.25 6.32
C LEU A 125 0.49 6.23 6.53
N TYR A 126 0.03 5.50 7.56
CA TYR A 126 -1.35 5.50 7.98
C TYR A 126 -1.80 6.89 8.41
N ASP A 127 -1.01 7.63 9.17
CA ASP A 127 -1.36 9.01 9.56
C ASP A 127 -1.24 10.00 8.40
N PHE A 128 -0.31 9.76 7.48
CA PHE A 128 -0.13 10.56 6.28
C PHE A 128 -1.33 10.50 5.33
N ALA A 129 -1.86 9.31 5.11
CA ALA A 129 -2.88 9.02 4.11
C ALA A 129 -4.32 9.11 4.66
N SER A 130 -5.25 9.54 3.81
CA SER A 130 -6.68 9.55 4.12
C SER A 130 -7.45 8.55 3.25
N LEU A 131 -8.72 8.31 3.56
CA LEU A 131 -9.61 7.67 2.59
C LEU A 131 -9.61 8.48 1.28
N GLY A 132 -9.53 7.79 0.15
CA GLY A 132 -9.41 8.40 -1.18
C GLY A 132 -7.98 8.68 -1.64
N THR A 133 -6.96 8.61 -0.78
CA THR A 133 -5.56 8.79 -1.18
C THR A 133 -5.19 7.82 -2.31
N LEU A 134 -4.62 8.36 -3.39
CA LEU A 134 -4.17 7.60 -4.54
C LEU A 134 -3.01 6.66 -4.13
N VAL A 135 -3.05 5.43 -4.64
CA VAL A 135 -1.97 4.45 -4.59
C VAL A 135 -1.63 4.09 -6.04
N ASN A 136 -0.49 4.59 -6.51
CA ASN A 136 0.07 4.33 -7.84
C ASN A 136 1.04 3.15 -7.73
N VAL A 137 0.66 1.98 -8.22
CA VAL A 137 1.47 0.77 -8.18
C VAL A 137 2.05 0.49 -9.56
N HIS A 138 3.37 0.37 -9.65
CA HIS A 138 4.06 0.17 -10.93
C HIS A 138 5.29 -0.73 -10.79
N PRO A 139 5.79 -1.29 -11.92
CA PRO A 139 7.08 -1.98 -11.98
C PRO A 139 8.23 -1.12 -11.48
#